data_AF-A0AA91PXE7-F1
#
_entry.id   AF-A0AA91PXE7-F1
#
_cell.length_a   1.000
_cell.length_b   1.000
_cell.length_c   1.000
_cell.angle_alpha   90.00
_cell.angle_beta   90.00
_cell.angle_gamma   90.00
#
_symmetry.space_group_name_H-M   'P 1'
#
loop_
_entity.id
_entity.type
_entity.pdbx_description
1 polymer ?
#
loop_
_entity_poly.entity_id
_entity_poly.type
_entity_poly.pdbx_seq_one_letter_code
_entity_poly.pdbx_strand_id
1 'polypeptide(L)'
;MHRTYSLRSQRAPTAAQLQSPPPPPSTTKSKFFGKGSLSHTIRKNAAGALGPEMARKLAQLIKMEKNLMRSIEITARERKEVAKQLSLWGETNDDDISDITDKLGVLVYEIGELEDQFIDRYDQYRITMKSIRDIEGSVQPSRERKQKITDQIAYLKYKDPQSPKINVLEQELVRAEAESLVAEAQLSNITREKLKTAFNYQFDSVREHAEKIALIAGYGKALLELLDESPVTPGETRPAYDGYEASKQIIIDAENALATWTFDSAVVKPTLSFAAHEEEEYDADDLADEAEHLKVTESEWNEEDKATA
;
A
#
# COMPACT_ATOMS: atom_id res chain seq x y z
N MET A 1 -25.39 29.59 10.38
CA MET A 1 -24.61 29.29 9.16
C MET A 1 -23.15 29.13 9.56
N HIS A 2 -22.81 27.96 10.13
CA HIS A 2 -21.44 27.67 10.52
C HIS A 2 -20.66 27.16 9.30
N ARG A 3 -19.47 27.73 9.07
CA ARG A 3 -18.55 27.28 8.03
C ARG A 3 -18.21 25.82 8.32
N THR A 4 -18.42 24.95 7.36
CA THR A 4 -17.89 23.57 7.38
C THR A 4 -16.39 23.63 7.68
N TYR A 5 -16.00 23.19 8.87
CA TYR A 5 -14.58 23.05 9.22
C TYR A 5 -13.99 21.97 8.31
N SER A 6 -12.97 22.32 7.55
CA SER A 6 -12.15 21.36 6.80
C SER A 6 -10.77 21.43 7.42
N LEU A 7 -10.22 20.26 7.79
CA LEU A 7 -8.84 20.11 8.30
C LEU A 7 -7.76 20.42 7.25
N ARG A 8 -8.14 20.93 6.09
CA ARG A 8 -7.23 21.37 5.04
C ARG A 8 -7.39 22.85 4.80
N SER A 9 -6.66 23.64 5.58
CA SER A 9 -6.12 24.90 5.07
C SER A 9 -5.36 24.64 3.75
N GLN A 10 -5.56 25.49 2.74
CA GLN A 10 -5.18 25.22 1.35
C GLN A 10 -3.69 24.85 1.14
N ARG A 11 -3.45 23.71 0.49
CA ARG A 11 -2.34 23.45 -0.46
C ARG A 11 -0.87 23.60 0.01
N ALA A 12 -0.55 23.57 1.29
CA ALA A 12 0.84 23.36 1.72
C ALA A 12 1.11 21.85 1.90
N PRO A 13 2.23 21.30 1.38
CA PRO A 13 2.62 19.93 1.68
C PRO A 13 2.88 19.76 3.18
N THR A 14 2.43 18.66 3.78
CA THR A 14 2.71 18.35 5.20
C THR A 14 4.20 18.07 5.41
N ALA A 15 4.69 18.11 6.65
CA ALA A 15 6.09 17.81 6.95
C ALA A 15 6.51 16.41 6.42
N ALA A 16 5.65 15.40 6.61
CA ALA A 16 5.83 14.08 6.01
C ALA A 16 5.87 14.08 4.47
N GLN A 17 5.08 14.93 3.81
CA GLN A 17 5.08 15.05 2.35
C GLN A 17 6.32 15.78 1.80
N LEU A 18 6.95 16.63 2.62
CA LEU A 18 8.23 17.26 2.29
C LEU A 18 9.40 16.27 2.40
N GLN A 19 9.36 15.36 3.38
CA GLN A 19 10.34 14.27 3.51
C GLN A 19 10.11 13.17 2.46
N SER A 20 8.86 12.83 2.16
CA SER A 20 8.51 11.78 1.20
C SER A 20 7.40 12.24 0.25
N PRO A 21 7.70 12.53 -1.02
CA PRO A 21 6.70 13.05 -1.95
C PRO A 21 5.57 12.02 -2.17
N PRO A 22 4.30 12.45 -2.24
CA PRO A 22 3.18 11.54 -2.39
C PRO A 22 3.29 10.77 -3.72
N PRO A 23 3.00 9.46 -3.74
CA PRO A 23 3.02 8.68 -4.97
C PRO A 23 1.92 9.15 -5.94
N PRO A 24 2.04 8.83 -7.23
CA PRO A 24 0.97 9.13 -8.18
C PRO A 24 -0.33 8.43 -7.77
N PRO A 25 -1.49 9.07 -8.01
CA PRO A 25 -2.78 8.54 -7.60
C PRO A 25 -3.03 7.17 -8.26
N SER A 26 -3.60 6.25 -7.49
CA SER A 26 -3.84 4.89 -7.95
C SER A 26 -4.74 4.87 -9.20
N THR A 27 -4.24 4.23 -10.26
CA THR A 27 -4.94 4.11 -11.55
C THR A 27 -6.19 3.22 -11.49
N THR A 28 -6.43 2.52 -10.37
CA THR A 28 -7.61 1.67 -10.19
C THR A 28 -8.85 2.42 -9.70
N LYS A 29 -8.71 3.66 -9.21
CA LYS A 29 -9.81 4.48 -8.67
C LYS A 29 -10.95 4.75 -9.67
N SER A 30 -10.73 4.58 -10.98
CA SER A 30 -11.72 4.89 -12.04
C SER A 30 -12.55 3.70 -12.58
N LYS A 31 -12.29 2.46 -12.15
CA LYS A 31 -12.95 1.27 -12.74
C LYS A 31 -13.89 0.58 -11.75
N PHE A 32 -15.00 1.25 -11.44
CA PHE A 32 -16.14 0.67 -10.73
C PHE A 32 -16.87 -0.35 -11.62
N PHE A 33 -16.70 -1.65 -11.32
CA PHE A 33 -17.58 -2.71 -11.84
C PHE A 33 -18.09 -3.58 -10.68
N GLY A 34 -19.37 -3.37 -10.32
CA GLY A 34 -20.28 -4.37 -9.75
C GLY A 34 -20.06 -4.86 -8.32
N LYS A 35 -21.03 -4.57 -7.44
CA LYS A 35 -21.23 -5.14 -6.08
C LYS A 35 -21.16 -6.67 -6.10
N GLY A 36 -20.48 -7.28 -5.11
CA GLY A 36 -20.73 -8.68 -4.73
C GLY A 36 -19.54 -9.45 -4.15
N SER A 37 -19.60 -9.69 -2.84
CA SER A 37 -18.72 -10.52 -1.99
C SER A 37 -18.49 -11.96 -2.54
N LEU A 38 -19.43 -12.54 -3.30
CA LEU A 38 -19.30 -13.88 -3.92
C LEU A 38 -18.26 -13.97 -5.06
N SER A 39 -17.84 -12.83 -5.60
CA SER A 39 -16.87 -12.78 -6.70
C SER A 39 -15.42 -12.96 -6.25
N HIS A 40 -15.13 -12.86 -4.94
CA HIS A 40 -13.77 -12.91 -4.39
C HIS A 40 -13.16 -14.32 -4.49
N THR A 41 -13.94 -15.34 -4.14
CA THR A 41 -13.50 -16.75 -4.13
C THR A 41 -13.39 -17.31 -5.55
N ILE A 42 -14.34 -17.01 -6.43
CA ILE A 42 -14.34 -17.46 -7.82
C ILE A 42 -13.20 -16.80 -8.62
N ARG A 43 -12.94 -15.50 -8.40
CA ARG A 43 -11.80 -14.82 -9.03
C ARG A 43 -10.45 -15.29 -8.50
N LYS A 44 -10.33 -15.69 -7.22
CA LYS A 44 -9.08 -16.24 -6.65
C LYS A 44 -8.63 -17.51 -7.37
N ASN A 45 -9.56 -18.40 -7.72
CA ASN A 45 -9.25 -19.68 -8.36
C ASN A 45 -8.93 -19.54 -9.86
N ALA A 46 -9.54 -18.59 -10.57
CA ALA A 46 -9.29 -18.40 -12.00
C ALA A 46 -7.92 -17.79 -12.34
N ALA A 47 -7.25 -17.10 -11.40
CA ALA A 47 -5.94 -16.49 -11.66
C ALA A 47 -4.76 -17.46 -11.64
N GLY A 48 -4.92 -18.63 -11.02
CA GLY A 48 -3.88 -19.67 -11.02
C GLY A 48 -3.84 -20.52 -12.28
N ALA A 49 -4.82 -20.39 -13.18
CA ALA A 49 -5.04 -21.36 -14.26
C ALA A 49 -4.31 -21.06 -15.58
N LEU A 50 -3.78 -19.84 -15.79
CA LEU A 50 -3.31 -19.38 -17.12
C LEU A 50 -1.90 -18.77 -17.16
N GLY A 51 -1.08 -18.93 -16.10
CA GLY A 51 0.29 -18.40 -16.06
C GLY A 51 1.38 -19.51 -16.02
N PRO A 52 2.64 -19.17 -16.32
CA PRO A 52 3.79 -20.06 -16.10
C PRO A 52 3.82 -20.52 -14.63
N GLU A 53 4.20 -21.78 -14.39
CA GLU A 53 3.99 -22.47 -13.11
C GLU A 53 4.56 -21.72 -11.90
N MET A 54 5.75 -21.12 -12.03
CA MET A 54 6.40 -20.39 -10.93
C MET A 54 5.70 -19.06 -10.59
N ALA A 55 5.27 -18.31 -11.61
CA ALA A 55 4.63 -17.00 -11.42
C ALA A 55 3.20 -17.11 -10.87
N ARG A 56 2.60 -18.31 -10.81
CA ARG A 56 1.21 -18.51 -10.37
C ARG A 56 0.97 -18.07 -8.94
N LYS A 57 1.89 -18.40 -8.03
CA LYS A 57 1.73 -18.07 -6.60
C LYS A 57 1.76 -16.56 -6.39
N LEU A 58 2.76 -15.90 -6.97
CA LEU A 58 2.90 -14.45 -6.85
C LEU A 58 1.78 -13.72 -7.59
N ALA A 59 1.34 -14.20 -8.76
CA ALA A 59 0.17 -13.67 -9.46
C ALA A 59 -1.12 -13.80 -8.62
N GLN A 60 -1.30 -14.90 -7.89
CA GLN A 60 -2.41 -15.07 -6.97
C GLN A 60 -2.34 -14.05 -5.81
N LEU A 61 -1.15 -13.85 -5.22
CA LEU A 61 -0.93 -12.84 -4.19
C LEU A 61 -1.27 -11.44 -4.70
N ILE A 62 -0.68 -11.00 -5.81
CA ILE A 62 -0.94 -9.66 -6.41
C ILE A 62 -2.44 -9.43 -6.67
N LYS A 63 -3.16 -10.49 -7.04
CA LYS A 63 -4.61 -10.40 -7.23
C LYS A 63 -5.36 -10.27 -5.90
N MET A 64 -4.94 -10.99 -4.87
CA MET A 64 -5.48 -10.84 -3.52
C MET A 64 -5.23 -9.43 -2.99
N GLU A 65 -4.02 -8.91 -3.17
CA GLU A 65 -3.63 -7.53 -2.80
C GLU A 65 -4.49 -6.48 -3.49
N LYS A 66 -4.71 -6.64 -4.79
CA LYS A 66 -5.61 -5.74 -5.55
C LYS A 66 -7.03 -5.73 -4.98
N ASN A 67 -7.51 -6.87 -4.51
CA ASN A 67 -8.84 -6.93 -3.96
C ASN A 67 -8.90 -6.34 -2.55
N LEU A 68 -7.88 -6.55 -1.73
CA LEU A 68 -7.75 -5.93 -0.41
C LEU A 68 -7.74 -4.40 -0.53
N MET A 69 -6.93 -3.86 -1.45
CA MET A 69 -6.90 -2.44 -1.76
C MET A 69 -8.30 -1.89 -2.12
N ARG A 70 -9.08 -2.60 -2.96
CA ARG A 70 -10.47 -2.21 -3.27
C ARG A 70 -11.41 -2.26 -2.08
N SER A 71 -11.20 -3.18 -1.14
CA SER A 71 -11.95 -3.20 0.11
C SER A 71 -11.64 -1.97 0.96
N ILE A 72 -10.38 -1.55 1.01
CA ILE A 72 -9.98 -0.32 1.70
C ILE A 72 -10.60 0.92 1.02
N GLU A 73 -10.62 0.99 -0.31
CA GLU A 73 -11.29 2.07 -1.07
C GLU A 73 -12.79 2.19 -0.71
N ILE A 74 -13.47 1.05 -0.55
CA ILE A 74 -14.87 1.03 -0.13
C ILE A 74 -15.00 1.54 1.31
N THR A 75 -14.15 1.06 2.22
CA THR A 75 -14.15 1.49 3.62
C THR A 75 -13.94 2.99 3.75
N ALA A 76 -12.97 3.56 3.02
CA ALA A 76 -12.71 5.00 3.01
C ALA A 76 -13.92 5.81 2.58
N ARG A 77 -14.58 5.39 1.49
CA ARG A 77 -15.79 6.03 0.98
C ARG A 77 -16.96 5.95 1.98
N GLU A 78 -17.22 4.77 2.53
CA GLU A 78 -18.30 4.57 3.51
C GLU A 78 -18.02 5.36 4.79
N ARG A 79 -16.76 5.43 5.25
CA ARG A 79 -16.37 6.21 6.43
C ARG A 79 -16.66 7.71 6.26
N LYS A 80 -16.35 8.26 5.08
CA LYS A 80 -16.68 9.66 4.74
C LYS A 80 -18.19 9.92 4.73
N GLU A 81 -18.99 8.93 4.34
CA GLU A 81 -20.45 9.06 4.36
C GLU A 81 -21.01 8.97 5.79
N VAL A 82 -20.48 8.05 6.60
CA VAL A 82 -20.79 7.95 8.03
C VAL A 82 -20.49 9.28 8.75
N ALA A 83 -19.34 9.90 8.47
CA ALA A 83 -18.98 11.20 9.02
C ALA A 83 -20.01 12.30 8.74
N LYS A 84 -20.48 12.40 7.48
CA LYS A 84 -21.51 13.36 7.09
C LYS A 84 -22.84 13.07 7.77
N GLN A 85 -23.25 11.79 7.77
CA GLN A 85 -24.52 11.39 8.35
C GLN A 85 -24.54 11.62 9.88
N LEU A 86 -23.41 11.44 10.55
CA LEU A 86 -23.25 11.77 11.98
C LEU A 86 -23.49 13.27 12.24
N SER A 87 -22.87 14.13 11.44
CA SER A 87 -23.01 15.58 11.57
C SER A 87 -24.45 16.04 11.30
N LEU A 88 -25.09 15.49 10.27
CA LEU A 88 -26.50 15.79 9.92
C LEU A 88 -27.49 15.36 10.99
N TRP A 89 -27.27 14.19 11.61
CA TRP A 89 -28.09 13.77 12.75
C TRP A 89 -27.91 14.72 13.92
N GLY A 90 -26.66 15.05 14.24
CA GLY A 90 -26.26 15.98 15.30
C GLY A 90 -26.96 17.34 15.25
N GLU A 91 -27.06 17.93 14.06
CA GLU A 91 -27.68 19.25 13.83
C GLU A 91 -29.11 19.36 14.37
N THR A 92 -29.83 18.23 14.52
CA THR A 92 -31.22 18.21 15.00
C THR A 92 -31.36 18.04 16.53
N ASN A 93 -30.25 17.99 17.26
CA ASN A 93 -30.21 17.79 18.72
C ASN A 93 -29.85 19.09 19.46
N ASP A 94 -29.63 18.97 20.78
CA ASP A 94 -29.17 20.05 21.65
C ASP A 94 -27.82 20.64 21.18
N ASP A 95 -27.55 21.88 21.59
CA ASP A 95 -26.41 22.69 21.12
C ASP A 95 -25.04 22.01 21.34
N ASP A 96 -24.88 21.30 22.45
CA ASP A 96 -23.68 20.52 22.80
C ASP A 96 -23.51 19.31 21.87
N ILE A 97 -24.56 18.51 21.70
CA ILE A 97 -24.57 17.36 20.79
C ILE A 97 -24.28 17.82 19.35
N SER A 98 -24.91 18.90 18.90
CA SER A 98 -24.74 19.47 17.56
C SER A 98 -23.29 19.88 17.30
N ASP A 99 -22.65 20.59 18.23
CA ASP A 99 -21.26 21.01 18.08
C ASP A 99 -20.28 19.83 18.09
N ILE A 100 -20.41 18.91 19.05
CA ILE A 100 -19.49 17.77 19.21
C ILE A 100 -19.60 16.80 18.03
N THR A 101 -20.82 16.50 17.57
CA THR A 101 -21.02 15.59 16.42
C THR A 101 -20.53 16.19 15.10
N ASP A 102 -20.62 17.52 14.92
CA ASP A 102 -19.99 18.22 13.79
C ASP A 102 -18.46 18.04 13.81
N LYS A 103 -17.79 18.28 14.94
CA LYS A 103 -16.33 18.10 15.05
C LYS A 103 -15.90 16.63 14.93
N LEU A 104 -16.68 15.70 15.50
CA LEU A 104 -16.45 14.26 15.31
C LEU A 104 -16.60 13.86 13.84
N GLY A 105 -17.57 14.44 13.13
CA GLY A 105 -17.73 14.28 11.69
C GLY A 105 -16.47 14.69 10.93
N VAL A 106 -15.90 15.86 11.25
CA VAL A 106 -14.65 16.34 10.66
C VAL A 106 -13.50 15.35 10.87
N LEU A 107 -13.30 14.86 12.11
CA LEU A 107 -12.26 13.90 12.43
C LEU A 107 -12.45 12.55 11.71
N VAL A 108 -13.67 12.00 11.72
CA VAL A 108 -13.97 10.72 11.04
C VAL A 108 -13.81 10.85 9.52
N TYR A 109 -14.15 12.01 8.96
CA TYR A 109 -13.95 12.29 7.53
C TYR A 109 -12.47 12.26 7.17
N GLU A 110 -11.60 12.89 7.97
CA GLU A 110 -10.16 12.91 7.73
C GLU A 110 -9.53 11.53 7.83
N ILE A 111 -10.03 10.64 8.69
CA ILE A 111 -9.61 9.22 8.67
C ILE A 111 -9.84 8.62 7.27
N GLY A 112 -10.98 8.91 6.63
CA GLY A 112 -11.24 8.46 5.27
C GLY A 112 -10.30 9.08 4.22
N GLU A 113 -9.88 10.34 4.40
CA GLU A 113 -8.86 10.99 3.54
C GLU A 113 -7.46 10.39 3.73
N LEU A 114 -7.10 10.02 4.97
CA LEU A 114 -5.85 9.31 5.28
C LEU A 114 -5.84 7.89 4.70
N GLU A 115 -6.98 7.20 4.69
CA GLU A 115 -7.11 5.90 3.99
C GLU A 115 -6.90 6.05 2.48
N ASP A 116 -7.47 7.09 1.85
CA ASP A 116 -7.28 7.34 0.41
C ASP A 116 -5.82 7.61 0.04
N GLN A 117 -5.08 8.32 0.90
CA GLN A 117 -3.64 8.52 0.75
C GLN A 117 -2.86 7.21 0.93
N PHE A 118 -3.24 6.41 1.94
CA PHE A 118 -2.65 5.10 2.17
C PHE A 118 -2.87 4.15 0.99
N ILE A 119 -4.06 4.17 0.36
CA ILE A 119 -4.36 3.37 -0.84
C ILE A 119 -3.39 3.69 -1.99
N ASP A 120 -3.08 4.98 -2.22
CA ASP A 120 -2.15 5.37 -3.28
C ASP A 120 -0.74 4.79 -3.05
N ARG A 121 -0.30 4.73 -1.79
CA ARG A 121 0.96 4.06 -1.41
C ARG A 121 0.86 2.54 -1.53
N TYR A 122 -0.25 1.96 -1.09
CA TYR A 122 -0.52 0.52 -1.20
C TYR A 122 -0.42 0.03 -2.66
N ASP A 123 -0.88 0.84 -3.61
CA ASP A 123 -0.80 0.49 -5.03
C ASP A 123 0.65 0.46 -5.55
N GLN A 124 1.53 1.34 -5.05
CA GLN A 124 2.97 1.29 -5.38
C GLN A 124 3.62 0.01 -4.87
N TYR A 125 3.37 -0.35 -3.60
CA TYR A 125 3.79 -1.66 -3.06
C TYR A 125 3.35 -2.81 -3.97
N ARG A 126 2.07 -2.81 -4.37
CA ARG A 126 1.51 -3.84 -5.25
C ARG A 126 2.17 -3.84 -6.64
N ILE A 127 2.49 -2.68 -7.20
CA ILE A 127 3.18 -2.55 -8.50
C ILE A 127 4.61 -3.09 -8.40
N THR A 128 5.33 -2.82 -7.31
CA THR A 128 6.67 -3.37 -7.07
C THR A 128 6.64 -4.91 -6.99
N MET A 129 5.67 -5.48 -6.27
CA MET A 129 5.45 -6.94 -6.25
C MET A 129 5.06 -7.48 -7.63
N LYS A 130 4.30 -6.70 -8.42
CA LYS A 130 3.93 -7.05 -9.79
C LYS A 130 5.16 -7.14 -10.70
N SER A 131 6.15 -6.27 -10.53
CA SER A 131 7.43 -6.28 -11.25
C SER A 131 8.23 -7.56 -10.99
N ILE A 132 8.33 -8.01 -9.73
CA ILE A 132 8.98 -9.30 -9.40
C ILE A 132 8.36 -10.45 -10.20
N ARG A 133 7.02 -10.51 -10.27
CA ARG A 133 6.30 -11.54 -11.02
C ARG A 133 6.51 -11.45 -12.54
N ASP A 134 6.68 -10.26 -13.10
CA ASP A 134 7.02 -10.10 -14.52
C ASP A 134 8.40 -10.69 -14.81
N ILE A 135 9.38 -10.46 -13.94
CA ILE A 135 10.75 -11.01 -14.04
C ILE A 135 10.75 -12.53 -13.84
N GLU A 136 9.98 -13.05 -12.87
CA GLU A 136 9.79 -14.50 -12.74
C GLU A 136 9.23 -15.14 -14.02
N GLY A 137 8.38 -14.40 -14.74
CA GLY A 137 7.82 -14.80 -16.02
C GLY A 137 8.86 -14.79 -17.14
N SER A 138 9.74 -13.78 -17.21
CA SER A 138 10.75 -13.65 -18.27
C SER A 138 11.88 -14.67 -18.19
N VAL A 139 12.11 -15.28 -17.01
CA VAL A 139 13.10 -16.38 -16.85
C VAL A 139 12.58 -17.74 -17.35
N GLN A 140 11.26 -17.91 -17.48
CA GLN A 140 10.67 -19.20 -17.87
C GLN A 140 11.12 -19.72 -19.25
N PRO A 141 11.17 -18.89 -20.32
CA PRO A 141 11.67 -19.33 -21.62
C PRO A 141 13.08 -19.92 -21.57
N SER A 142 13.97 -19.38 -20.74
CA SER A 142 15.35 -19.90 -20.58
C SER A 142 15.36 -21.32 -19.99
N ARG A 143 14.53 -21.57 -18.97
CA ARG A 143 14.34 -22.90 -18.38
C ARG A 143 13.73 -23.89 -19.36
N GLU A 144 12.67 -23.49 -20.06
CA GLU A 144 11.99 -24.32 -21.06
C GLU A 144 12.93 -24.68 -22.22
N ARG A 145 13.76 -23.73 -22.68
CA ARG A 145 14.77 -23.97 -23.71
C ARG A 145 15.79 -25.01 -23.25
N LYS A 146 16.33 -24.87 -22.03
CA LYS A 146 17.28 -25.84 -21.45
C LYS A 146 16.67 -27.25 -21.36
N GLN A 147 15.43 -27.36 -20.86
CA GLN A 147 14.73 -28.63 -20.76
C GLN A 147 14.49 -29.27 -22.13
N LYS A 148 14.04 -28.48 -23.12
CA LYS A 148 13.77 -28.95 -24.47
C LYS A 148 15.03 -29.51 -25.16
N ILE A 149 16.17 -28.83 -25.01
CA ILE A 149 17.45 -29.33 -25.55
C ILE A 149 17.85 -30.63 -24.85
N THR A 150 17.71 -30.70 -23.52
CA THR A 150 18.00 -31.90 -22.72
C THR A 150 17.15 -33.10 -23.17
N ASP A 151 15.85 -32.90 -23.39
CA ASP A 151 14.93 -33.94 -23.85
C ASP A 151 15.27 -34.41 -25.28
N GLN A 152 15.67 -33.48 -26.16
CA GLN A 152 16.12 -33.82 -27.52
C GLN A 152 17.39 -34.66 -27.51
N ILE A 153 18.36 -34.32 -26.65
CA ILE A 153 19.58 -35.10 -26.46
C ILE A 153 19.23 -36.50 -25.95
N ALA A 154 18.39 -36.62 -24.92
CA ALA A 154 17.99 -37.91 -24.37
C ALA A 154 17.27 -38.78 -25.42
N TYR A 155 16.37 -38.19 -26.20
CA TYR A 155 15.66 -38.87 -27.26
C TYR A 155 16.60 -39.36 -28.38
N LEU A 156 17.54 -38.53 -28.82
CA LEU A 156 18.52 -38.91 -29.85
C LEU A 156 19.49 -39.96 -29.33
N LYS A 157 19.98 -39.85 -28.08
CA LYS A 157 20.82 -40.87 -27.45
C LYS A 157 20.13 -42.23 -27.34
N TYR A 158 18.81 -42.26 -27.20
CA TYR A 158 18.03 -43.50 -27.17
C TYR A 158 17.77 -44.07 -28.58
N LYS A 159 17.36 -43.24 -29.54
CA LYS A 159 16.94 -43.71 -30.87
C LYS A 159 18.05 -43.82 -31.92
N ASP A 160 19.01 -42.91 -31.89
CA ASP A 160 20.11 -42.83 -32.87
C ASP A 160 21.39 -42.33 -32.19
N PRO A 161 22.09 -43.20 -31.43
CA PRO A 161 23.25 -42.82 -30.63
C PRO A 161 24.46 -42.34 -31.44
N GLN A 162 24.52 -42.65 -32.74
CA GLN A 162 25.62 -42.27 -33.64
C GLN A 162 25.31 -40.97 -34.39
N SER A 163 24.20 -40.30 -34.08
CA SER A 163 23.80 -39.07 -34.77
C SER A 163 24.80 -37.94 -34.50
N PRO A 164 25.38 -37.30 -35.53
CA PRO A 164 26.30 -36.16 -35.36
C PRO A 164 25.60 -34.93 -34.75
N LYS A 165 24.25 -34.90 -34.76
CA LYS A 165 23.43 -33.87 -34.13
C LYS A 165 23.56 -33.84 -32.60
N ILE A 166 23.96 -34.95 -31.97
CA ILE A 166 24.14 -35.02 -30.52
C ILE A 166 25.22 -34.03 -30.07
N ASN A 167 26.37 -34.00 -30.74
CA ASN A 167 27.47 -33.08 -30.39
C ASN A 167 27.06 -31.61 -30.51
N VAL A 168 26.25 -31.26 -31.52
CA VAL A 168 25.74 -29.90 -31.72
C VAL A 168 24.78 -29.51 -30.60
N LEU A 169 23.83 -30.40 -30.25
CA LEU A 169 22.88 -30.15 -29.17
C LEU A 169 23.55 -30.10 -27.80
N GLU A 170 24.59 -30.90 -27.56
CA GLU A 170 25.38 -30.83 -26.33
C GLU A 170 26.08 -29.47 -26.19
N GLN A 171 26.64 -28.94 -27.27
CA GLN A 171 27.22 -27.59 -27.26
C GLN A 171 26.14 -26.50 -27.06
N GLU A 172 24.96 -26.67 -27.67
CA GLU A 172 23.84 -25.76 -27.44
C GLU A 172 23.33 -25.83 -25.99
N LEU A 173 23.32 -27.02 -25.38
CA LEU A 173 22.94 -27.22 -23.99
C LEU A 173 23.88 -26.45 -23.05
N VAL A 174 25.19 -26.52 -23.25
CA VAL A 174 26.16 -25.77 -22.43
C VAL A 174 25.90 -24.26 -22.51
N ARG A 175 25.56 -23.75 -23.70
CA ARG A 175 25.19 -22.34 -23.86
C ARG A 175 23.87 -22.00 -23.15
N ALA A 176 22.84 -22.83 -23.33
CA ALA A 176 21.54 -22.65 -22.67
C ALA A 176 21.64 -22.76 -21.12
N GLU A 177 22.54 -23.60 -20.62
CA GLU A 177 22.85 -23.70 -19.18
C GLU A 177 23.49 -22.42 -18.65
N ALA A 178 24.46 -21.85 -19.36
CA ALA A 178 25.07 -20.58 -18.98
C ALA A 178 24.05 -19.43 -19.00
N GLU A 179 23.23 -19.33 -20.05
CA GLU A 179 22.13 -18.36 -20.15
C GLU A 179 21.11 -18.53 -19.00
N SER A 180 20.78 -19.77 -18.64
CA SER A 180 19.90 -20.07 -17.51
C SER A 180 20.51 -19.69 -16.17
N LEU A 181 21.81 -19.92 -15.95
CA LEU A 181 22.48 -19.56 -14.69
C LEU A 181 22.50 -18.04 -14.47
N VAL A 182 22.76 -17.26 -15.53
CA VAL A 182 22.74 -15.79 -15.46
C VAL A 182 21.33 -15.29 -15.14
N ALA A 183 20.31 -15.79 -15.85
CA ALA A 183 18.93 -15.40 -15.64
C ALA A 183 18.42 -15.71 -14.21
N GLU A 184 18.80 -16.87 -13.67
CA GLU A 184 18.45 -17.27 -12.29
C GLU A 184 19.14 -16.38 -11.24
N ALA A 185 20.40 -16.04 -11.45
CA ALA A 185 21.13 -15.13 -10.56
C ALA A 185 20.51 -13.73 -10.55
N GLN A 186 20.17 -13.20 -11.73
CA GLN A 186 19.48 -11.92 -11.87
C GLN A 186 18.12 -11.92 -11.18
N LEU A 187 17.31 -12.96 -11.41
CA LEU A 187 16.02 -13.12 -10.72
C LEU A 187 16.20 -13.13 -9.20
N SER A 188 17.20 -13.85 -8.70
CA SER A 188 17.49 -13.93 -7.28
C SER A 188 17.83 -12.58 -6.66
N ASN A 189 18.69 -11.80 -7.33
CA ASN A 189 19.12 -10.49 -6.84
C ASN A 189 17.97 -9.49 -6.86
N ILE A 190 17.28 -9.35 -8.00
CA ILE A 190 16.18 -8.39 -8.14
C ILE A 190 15.00 -8.73 -7.23
N THR A 191 14.73 -10.03 -7.02
CA THR A 191 13.66 -10.43 -6.08
C THR A 191 13.95 -9.95 -4.67
N ARG A 192 15.19 -10.06 -4.18
CA ARG A 192 15.55 -9.60 -2.83
C ARG A 192 15.44 -8.09 -2.70
N GLU A 193 15.99 -7.37 -3.67
CA GLU A 193 15.99 -5.91 -3.72
C GLU A 193 14.55 -5.37 -3.74
N LYS A 194 13.74 -5.80 -4.71
CA LYS A 194 12.35 -5.34 -4.83
C LYS A 194 11.47 -5.81 -3.68
N LEU A 195 11.71 -6.99 -3.11
CA LEU A 195 10.94 -7.46 -1.94
C LEU A 195 11.23 -6.59 -0.71
N LYS A 196 12.50 -6.29 -0.43
CA LYS A 196 12.91 -5.39 0.65
C LYS A 196 12.27 -4.01 0.47
N THR A 197 12.42 -3.44 -0.72
CA THR A 197 11.87 -2.12 -1.06
C THR A 197 10.35 -2.09 -0.91
N ALA A 198 9.65 -3.10 -1.45
CA ALA A 198 8.20 -3.18 -1.42
C ALA A 198 7.66 -3.20 0.01
N PHE A 199 8.24 -4.04 0.88
CA PHE A 199 7.76 -4.16 2.26
C PHE A 199 8.21 -3.03 3.17
N ASN A 200 9.39 -2.45 2.96
CA ASN A 200 9.79 -1.20 3.65
C ASN A 200 8.76 -0.11 3.38
N TYR A 201 8.51 0.17 2.09
CA TYR A 201 7.54 1.18 1.69
C TYR A 201 6.11 0.89 2.22
N GLN A 202 5.69 -0.37 2.20
CA GLN A 202 4.40 -0.79 2.75
C GLN A 202 4.32 -0.56 4.26
N PHE A 203 5.33 -0.96 5.03
CA PHE A 203 5.29 -0.85 6.49
C PHE A 203 5.44 0.59 6.97
N ASP A 204 6.24 1.42 6.30
CA ASP A 204 6.30 2.85 6.61
C ASP A 204 4.97 3.55 6.31
N SER A 205 4.32 3.20 5.21
CA SER A 205 2.97 3.69 4.90
C SER A 205 1.93 3.24 5.93
N VAL A 206 2.01 2.00 6.42
CA VAL A 206 1.14 1.49 7.49
C VAL A 206 1.40 2.23 8.80
N ARG A 207 2.67 2.47 9.14
CA ARG A 207 3.07 3.18 10.36
C ARG A 207 2.54 4.61 10.36
N GLU A 208 2.75 5.36 9.28
CA GLU A 208 2.18 6.71 9.13
C GLU A 208 0.66 6.70 9.29
N HIS A 209 -0.01 5.79 8.59
CA HIS A 209 -1.47 5.70 8.63
C HIS A 209 -1.98 5.40 10.05
N ALA A 210 -1.36 4.41 10.73
CA ALA A 210 -1.77 4.00 12.06
C ALA A 210 -1.55 5.09 13.12
N GLU A 211 -0.40 5.77 13.10
CA GLU A 211 -0.10 6.82 14.08
C GLU A 211 -0.97 8.06 13.88
N LYS A 212 -1.23 8.46 12.63
CA LYS A 212 -2.16 9.56 12.36
C LYS A 212 -3.59 9.24 12.79
N ILE A 213 -4.04 8.00 12.60
CA ILE A 213 -5.32 7.55 13.15
C ILE A 213 -5.31 7.58 14.69
N ALA A 214 -4.20 7.19 15.33
CA ALA A 214 -4.08 7.22 16.77
C ALA A 214 -4.18 8.66 17.32
N LEU A 215 -3.55 9.63 16.65
CA LEU A 215 -3.70 11.06 16.97
C LEU A 215 -5.17 11.49 16.88
N ILE A 216 -5.84 11.20 15.76
CA ILE A 216 -7.26 11.54 15.57
C ILE A 216 -8.12 10.88 16.65
N ALA A 217 -7.87 9.62 17.00
CA ALA A 217 -8.61 8.93 18.05
C ALA A 217 -8.43 9.59 19.43
N GLY A 218 -7.24 10.10 19.72
CA GLY A 218 -6.96 10.87 20.93
C GLY A 218 -7.78 12.17 20.99
N TYR A 219 -7.73 12.98 19.93
CA TYR A 219 -8.52 14.23 19.85
C TYR A 219 -10.03 13.98 19.81
N GLY A 220 -10.47 12.90 19.16
CA GLY A 220 -11.86 12.48 19.15
C GLY A 220 -12.37 12.16 20.55
N LYS A 221 -11.55 11.53 21.41
CA LYS A 221 -11.89 11.36 22.83
C LYS A 221 -11.90 12.68 23.60
N ALA A 222 -10.94 13.57 23.34
CA ALA A 222 -10.92 14.88 23.99
C ALA A 222 -12.17 15.72 23.70
N LEU A 223 -12.77 15.60 22.50
CA LEU A 223 -14.06 16.23 22.18
C LEU A 223 -15.21 15.71 23.06
N LEU A 224 -15.18 14.44 23.44
CA LEU A 224 -16.26 13.84 24.25
C LEU A 224 -16.27 14.38 25.69
N GLU A 225 -15.13 14.85 26.21
CA GLU A 225 -15.04 15.46 27.54
C GLU A 225 -15.82 16.80 27.65
N LEU A 226 -16.22 17.39 26.51
CA LEU A 226 -17.06 18.59 26.47
C LEU A 226 -18.55 18.29 26.62
N LEU A 227 -18.94 17.02 26.62
CA LEU A 227 -20.33 16.59 26.74
C LEU A 227 -20.70 16.39 28.22
N ASP A 228 -21.73 17.09 28.70
CA ASP A 228 -22.22 16.90 30.07
C ASP A 228 -23.19 15.71 30.17
N GLU A 229 -22.71 14.62 30.75
CA GLU A 229 -23.48 13.39 30.98
C GLU A 229 -24.50 13.51 32.13
N SER A 230 -24.50 14.63 32.87
CA SER A 230 -25.36 14.81 34.04
C SER A 230 -26.85 14.63 33.65
N PRO A 231 -27.61 13.80 34.39
CA PRO A 231 -29.02 13.61 34.11
C PRO A 231 -29.81 14.86 34.45
N VAL A 232 -30.80 15.17 33.62
CA VAL A 232 -31.69 16.33 33.81
C VAL A 232 -32.98 15.87 34.48
N THR A 233 -33.43 16.59 35.49
CA THR A 233 -34.73 16.32 36.12
C THR A 233 -35.86 16.65 35.14
N PRO A 234 -36.91 15.82 35.02
CA PRO A 234 -38.05 16.14 34.15
C PRO A 234 -38.64 17.53 34.44
N GLY A 235 -38.66 18.40 33.43
CA GLY A 235 -39.15 19.77 33.53
C GLY A 235 -38.06 20.84 33.73
N GLU A 236 -36.81 20.44 34.01
CA GLU A 236 -35.65 21.33 34.00
C GLU A 236 -35.01 21.36 32.60
N THR A 237 -34.38 22.48 32.26
CA THR A 237 -33.61 22.64 31.02
C THR A 237 -32.13 22.39 31.30
N ARG A 238 -31.39 21.87 30.30
CA ARG A 238 -29.93 21.79 30.38
C ARG A 238 -29.30 23.19 30.54
N PRO A 239 -28.12 23.29 31.19
CA PRO A 239 -27.32 24.50 31.17
C PRO A 239 -26.99 24.96 29.74
N ALA A 240 -26.72 26.25 29.56
CA ALA A 240 -26.27 26.75 28.27
C ALA A 240 -24.88 26.21 27.93
N TYR A 241 -24.73 25.71 26.70
CA TYR A 241 -23.45 25.20 26.20
C TYR A 241 -22.50 26.34 25.81
N ASP A 242 -21.25 26.29 26.28
CA ASP A 242 -20.19 27.26 25.99
C ASP A 242 -18.89 26.63 25.45
N GLY A 243 -18.92 25.33 25.12
CA GLY A 243 -17.75 24.57 24.67
C GLY A 243 -17.25 24.85 23.24
N TYR A 244 -17.91 25.75 22.48
CA TYR A 244 -17.60 26.02 21.07
C TYR A 244 -16.14 26.43 20.80
N GLU A 245 -15.53 27.22 21.69
CA GLU A 245 -14.12 27.63 21.48
C GLU A 245 -13.17 26.48 21.79
N ALA A 246 -13.47 25.65 22.80
CA ALA A 246 -12.68 24.47 23.14
C ALA A 246 -12.75 23.40 22.05
N SER A 247 -13.94 23.09 21.53
CA SER A 247 -14.15 22.10 20.47
C SER A 247 -13.42 22.49 19.18
N LYS A 248 -13.45 23.79 18.84
CA LYS A 248 -12.71 24.37 17.73
C LYS A 248 -11.19 24.27 17.94
N GLN A 249 -10.70 24.57 19.14
CA GLN A 249 -9.27 24.47 19.44
C GLN A 249 -8.77 23.03 19.29
N ILE A 250 -9.56 22.02 19.70
CA ILE A 250 -9.21 20.60 19.52
C ILE A 250 -9.03 20.25 18.04
N ILE A 251 -9.86 20.78 17.14
CA ILE A 251 -9.68 20.57 15.69
C ILE A 251 -8.41 21.24 15.17
N ILE A 252 -8.10 22.45 15.62
CA ILE A 252 -6.86 23.16 15.24
C ILE A 252 -5.63 22.37 15.71
N ASP A 253 -5.67 21.85 16.94
CA ASP A 253 -4.59 21.05 17.50
C ASP A 253 -4.41 19.74 16.71
N ALA A 254 -5.52 19.08 16.32
CA ALA A 254 -5.49 17.90 15.47
C ALA A 254 -4.90 18.19 14.08
N GLU A 255 -5.30 19.28 13.42
CA GLU A 255 -4.74 19.71 12.13
C GLU A 255 -3.23 19.93 12.23
N ASN A 256 -2.78 20.66 13.25
CA ASN A 256 -1.38 20.94 13.48
C ASN A 256 -0.59 19.65 13.74
N ALA A 257 -1.07 18.78 14.62
CA ALA A 257 -0.42 17.51 14.92
C ALA A 257 -0.27 16.61 13.69
N LEU A 258 -1.32 16.52 12.85
CA LEU A 258 -1.29 15.76 11.60
C LEU A 258 -0.33 16.38 10.56
N ALA A 259 -0.24 17.71 10.51
CA ALA A 259 0.63 18.44 9.58
C ALA A 259 2.12 18.34 9.97
N THR A 260 2.42 18.33 11.27
CA THR A 260 3.79 18.25 11.80
C THR A 260 4.31 16.84 11.99
N TRP A 261 3.45 15.82 11.90
CA TRP A 261 3.88 14.42 12.04
C TRP A 261 4.93 14.06 10.97
N THR A 262 6.02 13.45 11.43
CA THR A 262 7.13 12.88 10.65
C THR A 262 7.54 11.52 11.24
N PHE A 263 8.32 10.74 10.49
CA PHE A 263 8.87 9.48 11.00
C PHE A 263 9.79 9.65 12.21
N ASP A 264 10.49 10.78 12.33
CA ASP A 264 11.35 11.09 13.48
C ASP A 264 10.54 11.35 14.75
N SER A 265 9.37 11.98 14.57
CA SER A 265 8.40 12.25 15.63
C SER A 265 7.55 11.02 16.01
N ALA A 266 7.73 9.90 15.31
CA ALA A 266 6.95 8.69 15.54
C ALA A 266 7.20 8.12 16.94
N VAL A 267 6.10 7.84 17.64
CA VAL A 267 6.14 7.39 19.03
C VAL A 267 6.42 5.88 19.11
N VAL A 268 5.94 5.11 18.14
CA VAL A 268 6.09 3.65 18.15
C VAL A 268 7.39 3.26 17.45
N LYS A 269 8.41 2.94 18.24
CA LYS A 269 9.70 2.43 17.75
C LYS A 269 9.85 0.93 18.09
N PRO A 270 10.00 0.04 17.11
CA PRO A 270 10.18 -1.38 17.38
C PRO A 270 11.52 -1.62 18.10
N THR A 271 11.52 -2.46 19.12
CA THR A 271 12.75 -2.92 19.78
C THR A 271 13.05 -4.35 19.33
N LEU A 272 14.15 -4.55 18.61
CA LEU A 272 14.58 -5.88 18.18
C LEU A 272 15.51 -6.46 19.24
N SER A 273 15.14 -7.61 19.81
CA SER A 273 15.93 -8.30 20.85
C SER A 273 17.34 -8.73 20.39
N PHE A 274 17.58 -8.76 19.08
CA PHE A 274 18.86 -9.15 18.48
C PHE A 274 19.67 -7.96 17.93
N ALA A 275 19.06 -6.77 17.80
CA ALA A 275 19.72 -5.57 17.27
C ALA A 275 20.43 -4.75 18.36
N ALA A 276 20.54 -5.26 19.59
CA ALA A 276 21.30 -4.63 20.68
C ALA A 276 22.83 -4.59 20.44
N HIS A 277 23.30 -4.98 19.24
CA HIS A 277 24.73 -4.99 18.90
C HIS A 277 25.13 -4.12 17.70
N GLU A 278 24.21 -3.59 16.90
CA GLU A 278 24.53 -2.65 15.80
C GLU A 278 23.44 -1.59 15.74
N GLU A 279 23.72 -0.42 16.33
CA GLU A 279 22.95 0.81 16.11
C GLU A 279 23.22 1.29 14.68
N GLU A 280 22.52 0.74 13.69
CA GLU A 280 22.32 1.42 12.41
C GLU A 280 20.93 2.06 12.44
N GLU A 281 20.95 3.38 12.55
CA GLU A 281 19.80 4.26 12.41
C GLU A 281 19.16 4.00 11.04
N TYR A 282 17.94 3.47 11.01
CA TYR A 282 17.16 3.35 9.77
C TYR A 282 16.84 4.75 9.28
N ASP A 283 17.69 5.29 8.40
CA ASP A 283 17.52 6.61 7.83
C ASP A 283 16.44 6.58 6.74
N ALA A 284 15.42 7.42 6.88
CA ALA A 284 14.27 7.46 5.98
C ALA A 284 14.63 8.02 4.59
N ASP A 285 15.79 8.66 4.46
CA ASP A 285 16.31 9.22 3.20
C ASP A 285 16.72 8.14 2.16
N ASP A 286 16.99 6.90 2.59
CA ASP A 286 17.31 5.78 1.68
C ASP A 286 16.14 5.43 0.72
N LEU A 287 14.90 5.79 1.08
CA LEU A 287 13.70 5.46 0.28
C LEU A 287 13.56 6.29 -1.00
N ALA A 288 14.04 7.54 -0.99
CA ALA A 288 13.99 8.40 -2.17
C ALA A 288 15.02 7.92 -3.21
N ASP A 289 16.22 7.60 -2.74
CA ASP A 289 17.32 7.11 -3.57
C ASP A 289 17.06 5.70 -4.10
N GLU A 290 16.51 4.76 -3.29
CA GLU A 290 16.10 3.42 -3.76
C GLU A 290 14.96 3.50 -4.80
N ALA A 291 13.99 4.40 -4.65
CA ALA A 291 12.89 4.57 -5.59
C ALA A 291 13.32 5.21 -6.93
N GLU A 292 14.30 6.12 -6.91
CA GLU A 292 14.91 6.66 -8.14
C GLU A 292 15.77 5.61 -8.86
N HIS A 293 16.58 4.85 -8.13
CA HIS A 293 17.31 3.70 -8.68
C HIS A 293 16.39 2.65 -9.33
N LEU A 294 15.19 2.45 -8.78
CA LEU A 294 14.17 1.57 -9.36
C LEU A 294 13.64 2.05 -10.73
N LYS A 295 13.48 3.37 -10.92
CA LYS A 295 13.06 3.95 -12.20
C LYS A 295 14.17 3.85 -13.24
N VAL A 296 15.42 4.04 -12.82
CA VAL A 296 16.60 3.89 -13.68
C VAL A 296 16.71 2.44 -14.15
N THR A 297 16.65 1.46 -13.24
CA THR A 297 16.70 0.04 -13.61
C THR A 297 15.53 -0.37 -14.51
N GLU A 298 14.29 0.07 -14.25
CA GLU A 298 13.16 -0.23 -15.15
C GLU A 298 13.31 0.43 -16.54
N SER A 299 13.98 1.58 -16.62
CA SER A 299 14.29 2.24 -17.90
C SER A 299 15.40 1.51 -18.68
N GLU A 300 16.46 1.08 -18.02
CA GLU A 300 17.59 0.34 -18.61
C GLU A 300 17.12 -1.02 -19.15
N TRP A 301 16.30 -1.74 -18.38
CA TRP A 301 15.71 -3.01 -18.83
C TRP A 301 14.79 -2.84 -20.05
N ASN A 302 14.00 -1.77 -20.11
CA ASN A 302 13.16 -1.46 -21.28
C ASN A 302 13.96 -1.02 -22.52
N GLU A 303 15.16 -0.46 -22.34
CA GLU A 303 16.06 -0.11 -23.43
C GLU A 303 16.83 -1.33 -23.95
N GLU A 304 17.26 -2.24 -23.08
CA GLU A 304 17.89 -3.52 -23.46
C GLU A 304 16.93 -4.43 -24.24
N ASP A 305 15.64 -4.48 -23.86
CA ASP A 305 14.61 -5.23 -24.59
C ASP A 305 14.30 -4.63 -25.98
N LYS A 306 14.54 -3.33 -26.19
CA LYS A 306 14.41 -2.68 -27.51
C LYS A 306 15.66 -2.81 -28.37
N ALA A 307 16.83 -2.96 -27.77
CA ALA A 307 18.09 -3.15 -28.47
C ALA A 307 18.29 -4.61 -28.96
N THR A 308 17.50 -5.55 -28.43
CA THR A 308 17.59 -6.99 -28.72
C THR A 308 16.47 -7.52 -29.62
N ALA A 309 15.56 -6.64 -30.09
CA ALA A 309 14.52 -6.92 -31.08
C ALA A 309 14.89 -6.37 -32.48
#